data_AF-A0A3Q4GDY3-F1
#
_entry.id   AF-A0A3Q4GDY3-F1
#
_cell.length_a   1.000
_cell.length_b   1.000
_cell.length_c   1.000
_cell.angle_alpha   90.00
_cell.angle_beta   90.00
_cell.angle_gamma   90.00
#
_symmetry.space_group_name_H-M   'P 1'
#
loop_
_entity.id
_entity.type
_entity.pdbx_description
1 polymer ?
#
loop_
_entity_poly.entity_id
_entity_poly.type
_entity_poly.pdbx_seq_one_letter_code
_entity_poly.pdbx_strand_id
1 'polypeptide(L)'
;MKNPVFRYRTNLIMNELHHGNLSMVISNVQQNDSGKYQCAIVRNTKTVIARVELFVGAVSEPTLSVVPDVGGGLTLQCEARCWFPEPMIRFLDAQGNEISAEDPKRDKESLGCFTVKRRVTLQTATNRVTCRVHQPEVNQTRDSEIYISDECMKSSTRIIATAVVTTIMVHTVICVFTVLFLVQ
;
A
#
# COMPACT_ATOMS: atom_id res chain seq x y z
N MET A 1 -26.93 6.06 -33.48
CA MET A 1 -26.53 7.21 -32.64
C MET A 1 -25.50 6.75 -31.62
N LYS A 2 -24.49 7.57 -31.30
CA LYS A 2 -23.44 7.24 -30.33
C LYS A 2 -24.02 7.31 -28.91
N ASN A 3 -23.70 6.33 -28.05
CA ASN A 3 -24.12 6.34 -26.65
C ASN A 3 -23.55 7.61 -25.95
N PRO A 4 -24.39 8.40 -25.24
CA PRO A 4 -23.98 9.64 -24.58
C PRO A 4 -22.76 9.50 -23.65
N VAL A 5 -22.61 8.36 -22.95
CA VAL A 5 -21.51 8.12 -21.98
C VAL A 5 -20.12 8.12 -22.64
N PHE A 6 -20.07 7.79 -23.94
CA PHE A 6 -18.84 7.73 -24.73
C PHE A 6 -18.63 8.95 -25.63
N ARG A 7 -19.56 9.92 -25.59
CA ARG A 7 -19.47 11.12 -26.41
C ARG A 7 -18.20 11.90 -26.03
N TYR A 8 -17.46 12.36 -27.03
CA TYR A 8 -16.16 13.05 -26.87
C TYR A 8 -15.02 12.26 -26.21
N ARG A 9 -15.25 10.99 -25.83
CA ARG A 9 -14.23 10.13 -25.21
C ARG A 9 -13.71 9.06 -26.14
N THR A 10 -14.38 8.76 -27.25
CA THR A 10 -13.95 7.69 -28.15
C THR A 10 -13.65 8.15 -29.58
N ASN A 11 -12.55 7.63 -30.13
CA ASN A 11 -12.08 7.91 -31.48
C ASN A 11 -11.55 6.63 -32.13
N LEU A 12 -11.79 6.44 -33.44
CA LEU A 12 -11.12 5.41 -34.23
C LEU A 12 -9.72 5.89 -34.60
N ILE A 13 -8.78 4.95 -34.69
CA ILE A 13 -7.43 5.22 -35.18
C ILE A 13 -7.48 5.32 -36.71
N MET A 14 -7.90 6.48 -37.21
CA MET A 14 -8.27 6.67 -38.62
C MET A 14 -7.14 6.35 -39.61
N ASN A 15 -5.89 6.64 -39.25
CA ASN A 15 -4.72 6.38 -40.09
C ASN A 15 -4.41 4.88 -40.28
N GLU A 16 -4.88 4.02 -39.38
CA GLU A 16 -4.61 2.57 -39.43
C GLU A 16 -5.74 1.76 -40.10
N LEU A 17 -6.82 2.43 -40.50
CA LEU A 17 -7.96 1.80 -41.17
C LEU A 17 -7.55 1.13 -42.49
N HIS A 18 -6.64 1.74 -43.25
CA HIS A 18 -6.14 1.21 -44.51
C HIS A 18 -5.30 -0.08 -44.32
N HIS A 19 -4.73 -0.27 -43.13
CA HIS A 19 -4.02 -1.49 -42.72
C HIS A 19 -4.96 -2.53 -42.08
N GLY A 20 -6.28 -2.28 -42.06
CA GLY A 20 -7.28 -3.17 -41.49
C GLY A 20 -7.39 -3.09 -39.95
N ASN A 21 -6.74 -2.12 -39.31
CA ASN A 21 -6.83 -1.93 -37.88
C ASN A 21 -7.99 -0.99 -37.54
N LEU A 22 -9.00 -1.54 -36.89
CA LEU A 22 -10.25 -0.87 -36.51
C LEU A 22 -10.29 -0.55 -35.01
N SER A 23 -9.13 -0.48 -34.36
CA SER A 23 -9.00 -0.16 -32.95
C SER A 23 -9.65 1.19 -32.62
N MET A 24 -10.37 1.22 -31.50
CA MET A 24 -10.99 2.43 -30.95
C MET A 24 -10.29 2.79 -29.64
N VAL A 25 -9.90 4.05 -29.51
CA VAL A 25 -9.36 4.60 -28.27
C VAL A 25 -10.50 5.14 -27.42
N ILE A 26 -10.49 4.84 -26.12
CA ILE A 26 -11.33 5.46 -25.10
C ILE A 26 -10.43 6.32 -24.21
N SER A 27 -10.70 7.63 -24.14
CA SER A 27 -9.95 8.61 -23.33
C SER A 27 -10.64 8.86 -21.99
N ASN A 28 -9.84 9.24 -20.98
CA ASN A 28 -10.31 9.49 -19.62
C ASN A 28 -11.12 8.30 -19.08
N VAL A 29 -10.52 7.10 -19.11
CA VAL A 29 -11.19 5.82 -18.77
C VAL A 29 -11.72 5.87 -17.33
N GLN A 30 -12.93 5.36 -17.14
CA GLN A 30 -13.66 5.28 -15.88
C GLN A 30 -13.95 3.83 -15.56
N GLN A 31 -14.11 3.49 -14.28
CA GLN A 31 -14.41 2.11 -13.87
C GLN A 31 -15.65 1.53 -14.56
N ASN A 32 -16.69 2.36 -14.76
CA ASN A 32 -17.93 2.00 -15.44
C ASN A 32 -17.76 1.72 -16.94
N ASP A 33 -16.59 2.00 -17.53
CA ASP A 33 -16.30 1.56 -18.89
C ASP A 33 -15.92 0.06 -18.94
N SER A 34 -15.70 -0.60 -17.80
CA SER A 34 -15.44 -2.04 -17.78
C SER A 34 -16.61 -2.82 -18.38
N GLY A 35 -16.31 -3.85 -19.16
CA GLY A 35 -17.31 -4.74 -19.72
C GLY A 35 -16.96 -5.28 -21.09
N LYS A 36 -17.96 -5.94 -21.69
CA LYS A 36 -17.82 -6.58 -23.01
C LYS A 36 -18.20 -5.61 -24.12
N TYR A 37 -17.25 -5.36 -25.00
CA TYR A 37 -17.39 -4.56 -26.20
C TYR A 37 -17.50 -5.46 -27.42
N GLN A 38 -18.19 -4.97 -28.45
CA GLN A 38 -18.29 -5.63 -29.74
C GLN A 38 -17.86 -4.67 -30.84
N CYS A 39 -16.92 -5.11 -31.66
CA CYS A 39 -16.59 -4.47 -32.93
C CYS A 39 -17.40 -5.18 -34.02
N ALA A 40 -18.17 -4.42 -34.80
CA ALA A 40 -18.99 -4.96 -35.88
C ALA A 40 -18.62 -4.28 -37.20
N ILE A 41 -18.26 -5.09 -38.19
CA ILE A 41 -17.99 -4.65 -39.56
C ILE A 41 -19.16 -5.14 -40.41
N VAL A 42 -19.90 -4.20 -40.99
CA VAL A 42 -21.06 -4.50 -41.84
C VAL A 42 -20.70 -4.12 -43.28
N ARG A 43 -20.79 -5.09 -44.19
CA ARG A 43 -20.61 -4.87 -45.64
C ARG A 43 -21.69 -5.62 -46.40
N ASN A 44 -22.61 -4.88 -47.03
CA ASN A 44 -23.82 -5.41 -47.67
C ASN A 44 -24.62 -6.28 -46.68
N THR A 45 -24.80 -7.58 -46.99
CA THR A 45 -25.48 -8.56 -46.13
C THR A 45 -24.55 -9.31 -45.18
N LYS A 46 -23.23 -9.04 -45.23
CA LYS A 46 -22.23 -9.70 -44.38
C LYS A 46 -21.91 -8.86 -43.16
N THR A 47 -21.94 -9.49 -41.99
CA THR A 47 -21.54 -8.89 -40.72
C THR A 47 -20.45 -9.74 -40.08
N VAL A 48 -19.34 -9.12 -39.72
CA VAL A 48 -18.27 -9.73 -38.92
C VAL A 48 -18.28 -9.10 -37.55
N ILE A 49 -18.29 -9.92 -36.49
CA ILE A 49 -18.31 -9.47 -35.10
C ILE A 49 -17.05 -9.97 -34.41
N ALA A 50 -16.28 -9.05 -33.83
CA ALA A 50 -15.24 -9.35 -32.86
C ALA A 50 -15.68 -8.89 -31.47
N ARG A 51 -15.34 -9.65 -30.43
CA ARG A 51 -15.69 -9.33 -29.04
C ARG A 51 -14.41 -9.09 -28.26
N VAL A 52 -14.41 -8.05 -27.44
CA VAL A 52 -13.29 -7.67 -26.57
C VAL A 52 -13.85 -7.40 -25.19
N GLU A 53 -13.13 -7.76 -24.15
CA GLU A 53 -13.49 -7.44 -22.77
C GLU A 53 -12.49 -6.42 -22.24
N LEU A 54 -13.00 -5.29 -21.76
CA LEU A 54 -12.22 -4.24 -21.13
C LEU A 54 -12.38 -4.37 -19.61
N PHE A 55 -11.25 -4.49 -18.93
CA PHE A 55 -11.18 -4.45 -17.47
C PHE A 55 -10.48 -3.17 -17.04
N VAL A 56 -11.13 -2.36 -16.21
CA VAL A 56 -10.58 -1.10 -15.71
C VAL A 56 -10.22 -1.24 -14.25
N GLY A 57 -8.94 -1.03 -13.93
CA GLY A 57 -8.46 -0.93 -12.56
C GLY A 57 -8.21 0.50 -12.11
N ALA A 58 -8.14 0.70 -10.79
CA ALA A 58 -7.68 1.92 -10.15
C ALA A 58 -6.47 1.60 -9.27
N VAL A 59 -5.46 2.47 -9.33
CA VAL A 59 -4.22 2.37 -8.56
C VAL A 59 -3.81 3.76 -8.07
N SER A 60 -3.14 3.81 -6.91
CA SER A 60 -2.59 5.04 -6.35
C SER A 60 -1.24 4.75 -5.68
N GLU A 61 -0.47 5.80 -5.39
CA GLU A 61 0.76 5.66 -4.63
C GLU A 61 0.46 5.28 -3.16
N PRO A 62 1.03 4.18 -2.64
CA PRO A 62 0.82 3.79 -1.26
C PRO A 62 1.60 4.69 -0.32
N THR A 63 1.08 4.84 0.90
CA THR A 63 1.74 5.60 1.96
C THR A 63 2.21 4.66 3.05
N LEU A 64 3.51 4.66 3.32
CA LEU A 64 4.12 3.94 4.44
C LEU A 64 4.40 4.93 5.58
N SER A 65 3.95 4.62 6.80
CA SER A 65 4.12 5.50 7.98
C SER A 65 4.40 4.71 9.26
N VAL A 66 5.04 5.37 10.23
CA VAL A 66 5.24 4.82 11.58
C VAL A 66 3.97 5.06 12.39
N VAL A 67 3.48 4.03 13.08
CA VAL A 67 2.29 4.12 13.94
C VAL A 67 2.59 3.63 15.36
N PRO A 68 1.94 4.23 16.38
CA PRO A 68 2.11 3.76 17.76
C PRO A 68 1.50 2.36 17.93
N ASP A 69 2.16 1.53 18.73
CA ASP A 69 1.70 0.19 19.09
C ASP A 69 2.07 -0.13 20.55
N VAL A 70 1.28 -1.00 21.18
CA VAL A 70 1.38 -1.33 22.61
C VAL A 70 2.57 -2.26 22.90
N GLY A 71 3.08 -2.96 21.88
CA GLY A 71 4.11 -4.00 21.99
C GLY A 71 5.57 -3.51 22.12
N GLY A 72 5.82 -2.21 22.18
CA GLY A 72 7.17 -1.64 22.36
C GLY A 72 8.13 -1.76 21.16
N GLY A 73 7.71 -2.41 20.08
CA GLY A 73 8.42 -2.51 18.79
C GLY A 73 8.11 -1.35 17.84
N LEU A 74 8.92 -1.21 16.78
CA LEU A 74 8.66 -0.25 15.71
C LEU A 74 7.59 -0.82 14.76
N THR A 75 6.40 -0.23 14.78
CA THR A 75 5.27 -0.65 13.96
C THR A 75 5.08 0.29 12.78
N LEU A 76 5.00 -0.28 11.58
CA LEU A 76 4.74 0.43 10.33
C LEU A 76 3.34 0.11 9.83
N GLN A 77 2.67 1.10 9.24
CA GLN A 77 1.40 0.94 8.54
C GLN A 77 1.59 1.34 7.09
N CYS A 78 1.23 0.44 6.18
CA CYS A 78 1.08 0.77 4.78
C CYS A 78 -0.39 0.96 4.45
N GLU A 79 -0.71 2.03 3.74
CA GLU A 79 -2.07 2.37 3.32
C GLU A 79 -2.12 2.55 1.80
N ALA A 80 -2.94 1.72 1.15
CA ALA A 80 -3.23 1.75 -0.27
C ALA A 80 -4.63 2.35 -0.47
N ARG A 81 -4.70 3.64 -0.87
CA ARG A 81 -5.98 4.36 -1.01
C ARG A 81 -6.56 4.21 -2.41
N CYS A 82 -7.86 4.01 -2.53
CA CYS A 82 -8.55 3.97 -3.81
C CYS A 82 -7.96 3.01 -4.87
N TRP A 83 -7.81 1.75 -4.50
CA TRP A 83 -7.44 0.68 -5.43
C TRP A 83 -8.67 -0.14 -5.86
N PHE A 84 -8.79 -0.50 -7.13
CA PHE A 84 -9.87 -1.38 -7.60
C PHE A 84 -9.38 -2.33 -8.70
N PRO A 85 -9.55 -3.66 -8.57
CA PRO A 85 -10.02 -4.42 -7.41
C PRO A 85 -9.16 -4.26 -6.16
N GLU A 86 -9.51 -4.98 -5.09
CA GLU A 86 -8.76 -4.94 -3.84
C GLU A 86 -7.31 -5.41 -4.05
N PRO A 87 -6.30 -4.63 -3.65
CA PRO A 87 -4.91 -5.00 -3.85
C PRO A 87 -4.37 -5.88 -2.72
N MET A 88 -3.24 -6.52 -2.98
CA MET A 88 -2.43 -7.21 -1.99
C MET A 88 -1.34 -6.28 -1.47
N ILE A 89 -1.12 -6.25 -0.14
CA ILE A 89 -0.05 -5.47 0.49
C ILE A 89 0.97 -6.43 1.09
N ARG A 90 2.25 -6.29 0.75
CA ARG A 90 3.38 -7.02 1.35
C ARG A 90 4.42 -6.04 1.90
N PHE A 91 5.14 -6.47 2.93
CA PHE A 91 6.29 -5.76 3.45
C PHE A 91 7.55 -6.55 3.12
N LEU A 92 8.56 -5.87 2.58
CA LEU A 92 9.84 -6.47 2.21
C LEU A 92 10.96 -5.81 3.02
N ASP A 93 11.91 -6.61 3.48
CA ASP A 93 13.14 -6.13 4.10
C ASP A 93 14.11 -5.52 3.05
N ALA A 94 15.28 -5.08 3.49
CA ALA A 94 16.28 -4.49 2.61
C ALA A 94 16.81 -5.46 1.55
N GLN A 95 16.76 -6.77 1.81
CA GLN A 95 17.18 -7.86 0.93
C GLN A 95 16.05 -8.33 -0.01
N GLY A 96 14.83 -7.85 0.21
CA GLY A 96 13.65 -8.21 -0.57
C GLY A 96 12.88 -9.42 -0.03
N ASN A 97 13.18 -9.91 1.17
CA ASN A 97 12.42 -11.00 1.79
C ASN A 97 11.13 -10.46 2.42
N GLU A 98 10.08 -11.27 2.40
CA GLU A 98 8.80 -10.89 2.99
C GLU A 98 8.84 -10.91 4.53
N ILE A 99 8.34 -9.84 5.14
CA ILE A 99 8.23 -9.68 6.59
C ILE A 99 6.84 -10.11 7.03
N SER A 100 6.75 -10.95 8.07
CA SER A 100 5.47 -11.38 8.64
C SER A 100 4.71 -10.18 9.21
N ALA A 101 3.47 -9.98 8.76
CA ALA A 101 2.65 -8.80 9.01
C ALA A 101 1.22 -9.19 9.39
N GLU A 102 0.53 -8.31 10.12
CA GLU A 102 -0.89 -8.48 10.47
C GLU A 102 -1.76 -8.67 9.22
N ASP A 103 -2.96 -9.20 9.41
CA ASP A 103 -3.97 -9.24 8.34
C ASP A 103 -4.34 -7.82 7.87
N PRO A 104 -4.55 -7.64 6.56
CA PRO A 104 -5.00 -6.37 6.02
C PRO A 104 -6.38 -6.01 6.55
N LYS A 105 -6.58 -4.73 6.83
CA LYS A 105 -7.83 -4.12 7.28
C LYS A 105 -8.35 -3.20 6.19
N ARG A 106 -9.64 -3.34 5.87
CA ARG A 106 -10.33 -2.49 4.91
C ARG A 106 -11.12 -1.41 5.63
N ASP A 107 -11.13 -0.19 5.08
CA ASP A 107 -12.05 0.84 5.54
C ASP A 107 -13.50 0.46 5.16
N LYS A 108 -14.46 0.73 6.06
CA LYS A 108 -15.86 0.22 5.95
C LYS A 108 -16.66 0.84 4.80
N GLU A 109 -16.22 1.96 4.24
CA GLU A 109 -17.04 2.75 3.33
C GLU A 109 -16.16 3.39 2.26
N SER A 110 -16.10 2.76 1.09
CA SER A 110 -15.32 3.28 -0.03
C SER A 110 -16.10 3.03 -1.32
N LEU A 111 -16.69 4.10 -1.86
CA LEU A 111 -17.47 4.09 -3.10
C LEU A 111 -16.50 4.00 -4.28
N GLY A 112 -16.63 2.95 -5.10
CA GLY A 112 -15.88 2.74 -6.35
C GLY A 112 -14.48 2.12 -6.20
N CYS A 113 -13.77 2.36 -5.11
CA CYS A 113 -12.43 1.81 -4.90
C CYS A 113 -12.20 1.45 -3.43
N PHE A 114 -11.21 0.61 -3.13
CA PHE A 114 -10.88 0.14 -1.80
C PHE A 114 -9.74 0.95 -1.17
N THR A 115 -9.87 1.23 0.12
CA THR A 115 -8.74 1.63 0.96
C THR A 115 -8.36 0.47 1.85
N VAL A 116 -7.15 -0.06 1.65
CA VAL A 116 -6.62 -1.20 2.41
C VAL A 116 -5.41 -0.76 3.21
N LYS A 117 -5.38 -1.12 4.49
CA LYS A 117 -4.29 -0.83 5.42
C LYS A 117 -3.71 -2.15 5.93
N ARG A 118 -2.40 -2.28 5.97
CA ARG A 118 -1.73 -3.43 6.59
C ARG A 118 -0.63 -2.94 7.53
N ARG A 119 -0.42 -3.65 8.64
CA ARG A 119 0.57 -3.29 9.66
C ARG A 119 1.63 -4.37 9.81
N VAL A 120 2.85 -3.95 10.13
CA VAL A 120 3.97 -4.84 10.44
C VAL A 120 4.74 -4.30 11.63
N THR A 121 5.08 -5.18 12.57
CA THR A 121 5.93 -4.86 13.73
C THR A 121 7.29 -5.50 13.51
N LEU A 122 8.34 -4.69 13.46
CA LEU A 122 9.68 -5.15 13.15
C LEU A 122 10.30 -5.90 14.32
N GLN A 123 10.68 -7.16 14.09
CA GLN A 123 11.33 -8.04 15.08
C GLN A 123 12.86 -8.04 14.94
N THR A 124 13.35 -7.75 13.74
CA THR A 124 14.77 -7.73 13.38
C THR A 124 15.19 -6.34 12.92
N ALA A 125 16.43 -5.97 13.20
CA ALA A 125 16.99 -4.72 12.71
C ALA A 125 17.08 -4.76 11.18
N THR A 126 16.43 -3.81 10.51
CA THR A 126 16.54 -3.57 9.08
C THR A 126 16.69 -2.07 8.85
N ASN A 127 17.53 -1.68 7.90
CA ASN A 127 17.76 -0.28 7.53
C ASN A 127 16.72 0.25 6.53
N ARG A 128 16.00 -0.64 5.85
CA ARG A 128 14.98 -0.29 4.85
C ARG A 128 13.81 -1.25 4.93
N VAL A 129 12.60 -0.71 4.82
CA VAL A 129 11.38 -1.49 4.64
C VAL A 129 10.65 -0.96 3.42
N THR A 130 10.23 -1.87 2.55
CA THR A 130 9.43 -1.57 1.37
C THR A 130 8.02 -2.10 1.58
N CYS A 131 7.02 -1.24 1.51
CA CYS A 131 5.66 -1.68 1.28
C CYS A 131 5.43 -1.84 -0.23
N ARG A 132 5.07 -3.05 -0.65
CA ARG A 132 4.70 -3.37 -2.02
C ARG A 132 3.21 -3.64 -2.13
N VAL A 133 2.52 -2.86 -2.95
CA VAL A 133 1.10 -3.00 -3.24
C VAL A 133 0.94 -3.53 -4.66
N HIS A 134 0.31 -4.69 -4.79
CA HIS A 134 0.17 -5.41 -6.05
C HIS A 134 -1.31 -5.70 -6.36
N GLN A 135 -1.72 -5.43 -7.59
CA GLN A 135 -3.07 -5.69 -8.10
C GLN A 135 -2.99 -6.64 -9.31
N PRO A 136 -3.26 -7.94 -9.11
CA PRO A 136 -3.09 -8.98 -10.13
C PRO A 136 -3.95 -8.76 -11.39
N GLU A 137 -5.17 -8.25 -11.24
CA GLU A 137 -6.16 -8.19 -12.32
C GLU A 137 -5.78 -7.22 -13.44
N VAL A 138 -5.02 -6.17 -13.12
CA VAL A 138 -4.43 -5.25 -14.10
C VAL A 138 -2.91 -5.32 -14.14
N ASN A 139 -2.31 -6.27 -13.42
CA ASN A 139 -0.87 -6.46 -13.29
C ASN A 139 -0.12 -5.16 -12.96
N GLN A 140 -0.60 -4.43 -11.96
CA GLN A 140 0.02 -3.18 -11.50
C GLN A 140 0.67 -3.38 -10.13
N THR A 141 1.82 -2.74 -9.94
CA THR A 141 2.55 -2.74 -8.67
C THR A 141 2.99 -1.31 -8.33
N ARG A 142 2.88 -0.93 -7.06
CA ARG A 142 3.40 0.34 -6.50
C ARG A 142 4.11 0.07 -5.20
N ASP A 143 5.23 0.74 -5.00
CA ASP A 143 6.08 0.56 -3.83
C ASP A 143 6.21 1.88 -3.06
N SER A 144 6.35 1.79 -1.73
CA SER A 144 6.70 2.91 -0.86
C SER A 144 7.73 2.44 0.16
N GLU A 145 8.73 3.27 0.45
CA GLU A 145 9.88 2.87 1.26
C GLU A 145 10.09 3.80 2.45
N ILE A 146 10.56 3.23 3.56
CA ILE A 146 11.10 3.97 4.71
C ILE A 146 12.49 3.45 5.02
N TYR A 147 13.39 4.39 5.32
CA TYR A 147 14.72 4.11 5.85
C TYR A 147 14.69 4.29 7.37
N ILE A 148 15.20 3.29 8.09
CA ILE A 148 15.19 3.26 9.55
C ILE A 148 16.62 3.53 10.02
N SER A 149 16.78 4.58 10.83
CA SER A 149 18.06 4.90 11.45
C SER A 149 18.32 4.02 12.67
N ASP A 150 19.59 3.66 12.89
CA ASP A 150 20.04 2.87 14.05
C ASP A 150 19.69 3.51 15.41
N GLU A 151 19.43 4.82 15.44
CA GLU A 151 19.03 5.54 16.66
C GLU A 151 17.62 5.17 17.13
N CYS A 152 16.72 4.83 16.20
CA CYS A 152 15.33 4.50 16.51
C CYS A 152 15.21 3.24 17.37
N MET A 153 16.07 2.25 17.17
CA MET A 153 16.08 1.00 17.97
C MET A 153 16.82 1.13 19.32
N LYS A 154 17.71 2.13 19.47
CA LYS A 154 18.52 2.34 20.70
C LYS A 154 17.79 3.17 21.76
N SER A 155 16.73 3.88 21.40
CA SER A 155 16.00 4.78 22.30
C SER A 155 15.36 4.02 23.48
N SER A 156 14.75 2.85 23.22
CA SER A 156 14.04 2.06 24.23
C SER A 156 14.97 1.47 25.29
N THR A 157 16.20 1.08 24.93
CA THR A 157 17.17 0.48 25.86
C THR A 157 17.86 1.52 26.75
N ARG A 158 18.15 2.72 26.24
CA ARG A 158 18.78 3.78 27.04
C ARG A 158 17.88 4.28 28.17
N ILE A 159 16.58 4.47 27.90
CA ILE A 159 15.63 4.96 28.90
C ILE A 159 15.53 3.97 30.09
N ILE A 160 15.40 2.67 29.82
CA ILE A 160 15.31 1.64 30.86
C ILE A 160 16.60 1.58 31.68
N ALA A 161 17.77 1.60 31.03
CA ALA A 161 19.06 1.57 31.73
C ALA A 161 19.25 2.79 32.65
N THR A 162 18.90 4.00 32.20
CA THR A 162 19.02 5.20 33.02
C THR A 162 18.09 5.17 34.24
N ALA A 163 16.85 4.69 34.09
CA ALA A 163 15.91 4.58 35.20
C ALA A 163 16.36 3.56 36.26
N VAL A 164 16.92 2.42 35.85
CA VAL A 164 17.42 1.42 36.80
C VAL A 164 18.61 1.94 37.59
N VAL A 165 19.58 2.59 36.92
CA VAL A 165 20.78 3.13 37.58
C VAL A 165 20.40 4.22 38.58
N THR A 166 19.51 5.15 38.23
CA THR A 166 19.08 6.21 39.17
C THR A 166 18.36 5.63 40.38
N THR A 167 17.53 4.60 40.20
CA THR A 167 16.80 3.97 41.31
C THR A 167 17.75 3.27 42.28
N ILE A 168 18.78 2.57 41.79
CA ILE A 168 19.82 1.92 42.61
C ILE A 168 20.65 2.97 43.37
N MET A 169 21.06 4.04 42.70
CA MET A 169 21.84 5.11 43.34
C MET A 169 21.05 5.79 44.46
N VAL A 170 19.75 6.04 44.27
CA VAL A 170 18.90 6.60 45.32
C VAL A 170 18.74 5.63 46.50
N HIS A 171 18.50 4.34 46.25
CA HIS A 171 18.40 3.35 47.32
C HIS A 171 19.69 3.21 48.11
N THR A 172 20.84 3.18 47.45
CA THR A 172 22.14 3.07 48.12
C THR A 172 22.42 4.31 48.98
N VAL A 173 22.14 5.51 48.48
CA VAL A 173 22.28 6.75 49.26
C VAL A 173 21.37 6.73 50.49
N ILE A 174 20.09 6.36 50.34
CA ILE A 174 19.16 6.24 51.48
C ILE A 174 19.66 5.23 52.51
N CYS A 175 20.10 4.04 52.07
CA CYS A 175 20.66 3.02 52.96
C CYS A 175 21.90 3.51 53.72
N VAL A 176 22.80 4.25 53.07
CA VAL A 176 23.98 4.82 53.74
C VAL A 176 23.56 5.85 54.79
N PHE A 177 22.61 6.74 54.46
CA PHE A 177 22.10 7.71 55.42
C PHE A 177 21.42 7.05 56.62
N THR A 178 20.57 6.04 56.42
CA THR A 178 19.90 5.34 57.53
C THR A 178 20.89 4.60 58.44
N VAL A 179 21.92 3.95 57.88
CA VAL A 179 22.96 3.29 58.67
C VAL A 179 23.77 4.31 59.46
N LEU A 180 24.16 5.44 58.86
CA LEU A 180 24.87 6.52 59.57
C LEU A 180 24.04 7.09 60.72
N PHE A 181 22.74 7.27 60.54
CA PHE A 181 21.82 7.71 61.60
C PHE A 181 21.64 6.70 62.74
N LEU A 182 21.80 5.39 62.48
CA LEU A 182 21.66 4.34 63.50
C LEU A 182 22.95 4.10 64.30
N VAL A 183 24.10 4.52 63.78
CA VAL A 183 25.42 4.33 64.40
C VAL A 183 25.88 5.57 65.18
N GLN A 184 25.14 6.68 65.09
CA GLN A 184 25.38 7.94 65.81
C GLN A 184 24.42 8.08 67.00
#